data_AF-A0A319BZX4-F1
#
_entry.id   AF-A0A319BZX4-F1
#
_cell.length_a   1.000
_cell.length_b   1.000
_cell.length_c   1.000
_cell.angle_alpha   90.00
_cell.angle_beta   90.00
_cell.angle_gamma   90.00
#
_symmetry.space_group_name_H-M   'P 1'
#
loop_
_entity.id
_entity.type
_entity.pdbx_description
1 polymer ?
#
loop_
_entity_poly.entity_id
_entity_poly.type
_entity_poly.pdbx_seq_one_letter_code
_entity_poly.pdbx_strand_id
1 'polypeptide(L)'
;MPLYDIEHSIPLDKPQRDALAQAITHIHTHQFTTPSLFVNISITNSDYGFQVGEDGQWLAANSGKFQEWAEQGDEVFRELVEEIKGREDLGR
;
A
#
# COMPACT_ATOMS: atom_id res chain seq x y z
N MET A 1 -13.43 13.56 2.94
CA MET A 1 -13.76 12.75 1.75
C MET A 1 -12.54 11.88 1.50
N PRO A 2 -12.64 10.55 1.56
CA PRO A 2 -11.48 9.66 1.53
C PRO A 2 -10.74 9.75 0.20
N LEU A 3 -9.41 9.90 0.28
CA LEU A 3 -8.48 9.87 -0.84
C LEU A 3 -7.55 8.68 -0.64
N TYR A 4 -7.52 7.79 -1.63
CA TYR A 4 -6.59 6.67 -1.70
C TYR A 4 -5.49 7.01 -2.69
N ASP A 5 -4.28 7.25 -2.19
CA ASP A 5 -3.09 7.43 -3.02
C ASP A 5 -2.34 6.11 -3.12
N ILE A 6 -2.17 5.63 -4.36
CA ILE A 6 -1.56 4.35 -4.67
C ILE A 6 -0.30 4.61 -5.46
N GLU A 7 0.84 4.33 -4.83
CA GLU A 7 2.14 4.34 -5.50
C GLU A 7 2.49 2.92 -5.96
N HIS A 8 2.85 2.79 -7.23
CA HIS A 8 3.20 1.50 -7.82
C HIS A 8 4.48 1.60 -8.65
N SER A 9 5.38 0.63 -8.47
CA SER A 9 6.67 0.56 -9.17
C SER A 9 6.61 -0.19 -10.50
N ILE A 10 5.63 -1.09 -10.67
CA ILE A 10 5.45 -1.87 -11.91
C ILE A 10 4.51 -1.10 -12.83
N PRO A 11 4.81 -0.89 -14.13
CA PRO A 11 3.89 -0.24 -15.04
C PRO A 11 2.56 -1.00 -15.09
N LEU A 12 1.48 -0.35 -14.65
CA LEU A 12 0.15 -0.90 -14.66
C LEU A 12 -0.58 -0.43 -15.92
N ASP A 13 -1.08 -1.41 -16.68
CA ASP A 13 -1.93 -1.14 -17.83
C ASP A 13 -3.27 -0.57 -17.36
N LYS A 14 -3.90 0.23 -18.23
CA LYS A 14 -5.22 0.83 -17.97
C LYS A 14 -6.25 -0.17 -17.38
N PRO A 15 -6.46 -1.38 -17.95
CA PRO A 15 -7.37 -2.37 -17.37
C PRO A 15 -6.98 -2.83 -15.96
N GLN A 16 -5.68 -2.90 -15.62
CA GLN A 16 -5.23 -3.28 -14.28
C GLN A 16 -5.50 -2.18 -13.26
N ARG A 17 -5.28 -0.92 -13.64
CA ARG A 17 -5.61 0.23 -12.80
C ARG A 17 -7.11 0.34 -12.55
N ASP A 18 -7.93 0.11 -13.57
CA ASP A 18 -9.38 0.14 -13.46
C ASP A 18 -9.88 -0.98 -12.53
N ALA A 19 -9.33 -2.20 -12.66
CA ALA A 19 -9.64 -3.31 -11.76
C ALA A 19 -9.24 -3.01 -10.31
N LEU A 20 -8.07 -2.40 -10.09
CA LEU A 20 -7.58 -2.01 -8.77
C LEU A 20 -8.48 -0.94 -8.13
N ALA A 21 -8.81 0.10 -8.89
CA ALA A 21 -9.69 1.17 -8.43
C ALA A 21 -11.09 0.64 -8.07
N GLN A 22 -11.62 -0.30 -8.87
CA GLN A 22 -12.90 -0.93 -8.60
C GLN A 22 -12.87 -1.80 -7.34
N ALA A 23 -11.80 -2.57 -7.13
CA ALA A 23 -11.64 -3.39 -5.94
C ALA A 23 -11.58 -2.52 -4.66
N ILE A 24 -10.80 -1.44 -4.65
CA ILE A 24 -10.68 -0.52 -3.51
C ILE A 24 -12.02 0.17 -3.24
N THR A 25 -12.70 0.63 -4.28
CA THR A 25 -14.03 1.23 -4.15
C THR A 25 -15.03 0.24 -3.56
N HIS A 26 -15.01 -1.01 -4.02
CA HIS A 26 -15.88 -2.06 -3.50
C HIS A 26 -15.61 -2.33 -2.01
N ILE A 27 -14.34 -2.46 -1.63
CA ILE A 27 -13.95 -2.67 -0.23
C ILE A 27 -14.40 -1.48 0.65
N HIS A 28 -14.13 -0.24 0.22
CA HIS A 28 -14.48 0.95 0.99
C HIS A 28 -16.00 1.08 1.16
N THR A 29 -16.76 0.92 0.08
CA THR A 29 -18.22 1.03 0.12
C THR A 29 -18.84 -0.03 1.03
N HIS A 30 -18.29 -1.24 1.06
CA HIS A 30 -18.81 -2.35 1.83
C HIS A 30 -18.38 -2.31 3.30
N GLN A 31 -17.16 -1.89 3.61
CA GLN A 31 -16.69 -1.79 5.00
C GLN A 31 -17.24 -0.55 5.71
N PHE A 32 -17.32 0.58 5.01
CA PHE A 32 -17.69 1.86 5.63
C PHE A 32 -19.12 2.30 5.32
N THR A 33 -19.91 1.47 4.63
CA THR A 33 -21.31 1.75 4.23
C THR A 33 -21.44 3.14 3.56
N THR A 34 -20.39 3.55 2.84
CA THR A 34 -20.27 4.90 2.28
C THR A 34 -20.50 4.83 0.76
N PRO A 35 -21.27 5.74 0.14
CA PRO A 35 -21.47 5.74 -1.31
C PRO A 35 -20.16 5.89 -2.09
N SER A 36 -20.03 5.18 -3.22
CA SER A 36 -18.83 5.18 -4.08
C SER A 36 -18.48 6.55 -4.65
N LEU A 37 -19.45 7.47 -4.74
CA LEU A 37 -19.26 8.84 -5.20
C LEU A 37 -18.24 9.63 -4.36
N PHE A 38 -18.02 9.22 -3.11
CA PHE A 38 -17.09 9.88 -2.19
C PHE A 38 -15.69 9.26 -2.17
N VAL A 39 -15.42 8.23 -2.98
CA VAL A 39 -14.13 7.54 -3.04
C VAL A 39 -13.30 8.15 -4.15
N ASN A 40 -12.24 8.87 -3.79
CA ASN A 40 -11.25 9.38 -4.74
C ASN A 40 -10.01 8.48 -4.73
N ILE A 41 -9.51 8.13 -5.91
CA ILE A 41 -8.37 7.22 -6.07
C ILE A 41 -7.37 7.89 -7.01
N SER A 42 -6.13 8.05 -6.56
CA SER A 42 -5.01 8.47 -7.39
C SER A 42 -4.05 7.28 -7.53
N ILE A 43 -3.66 6.99 -8.77
CA ILE A 43 -2.69 5.93 -9.07
C ILE A 43 -1.49 6.61 -9.69
N THR A 44 -0.41 6.69 -8.92
CA THR A 44 0.84 7.33 -9.34
C THR A 44 1.85 6.23 -9.65
N ASN A 45 2.34 6.23 -10.88
CA ASN A 45 3.46 5.39 -11.25
C ASN A 45 4.71 6.02 -10.67
N SER A 46 5.24 5.40 -9.62
CA SER A 46 6.55 5.78 -9.10
C SER A 46 7.56 5.07 -10.00
N ASP A 47 8.06 5.79 -11.01
CA ASP A 47 9.18 5.42 -11.87
C ASP A 47 10.49 5.37 -11.04
N TYR A 48 10.46 4.74 -9.86
CA TYR A 48 11.66 4.25 -9.22
C TYR A 48 12.06 3.03 -10.02
N GLY A 49 12.87 3.28 -11.05
CA GLY A 49 13.53 2.24 -11.83
C GLY A 49 14.05 1.18 -10.86
N PHE A 50 13.55 -0.05 -11.02
CA PHE A 50 13.89 -1.18 -10.17
C PHE A 50 15.40 -1.44 -10.28
N GLN A 51 16.19 -0.81 -9.40
CA GLN A 51 17.54 -1.25 -9.08
C GLN A 51 17.35 -2.38 -8.07
N VAL A 52 17.58 -3.61 -8.52
CA VAL A 52 17.65 -4.79 -7.66
C VAL A 52 18.56 -4.46 -6.47
N GLY A 53 17.98 -4.29 -5.27
CA GLY A 53 18.69 -3.90 -4.05
C GLY A 53 18.09 -2.72 -3.25
N GLU A 54 17.14 -1.94 -3.80
CA GLU A 54 16.54 -0.79 -3.10
C GLU A 54 15.27 -1.10 -2.30
N ASP A 55 14.73 -2.33 -2.39
CA ASP A 55 13.55 -2.77 -1.63
C ASP A 55 13.77 -2.60 -0.11
N GLY A 56 14.97 -2.89 0.38
CA GLY A 56 15.35 -2.70 1.78
C GLY A 56 15.38 -1.23 2.21
N GLN A 57 15.78 -0.30 1.32
CA GLN A 57 15.79 1.14 1.63
C GLN A 57 14.37 1.72 1.69
N TRP A 58 13.49 1.31 0.79
CA TRP A 58 12.08 1.69 0.85
C TRP A 58 11.41 1.13 2.10
N LEU A 59 11.68 -0.14 2.42
CA LEU A 59 11.18 -0.80 3.61
C LEU A 59 11.68 -0.10 4.88
N ALA A 60 12.96 0.26 4.94
CA ALA A 60 13.55 1.00 6.05
C ALA A 60 12.94 2.41 6.17
N ALA A 61 12.74 3.12 5.06
CA ALA A 61 12.16 4.46 5.05
C ALA A 61 10.68 4.48 5.47
N ASN A 62 9.90 3.44 5.15
CA ASN A 62 8.49 3.33 5.51
C ASN A 62 8.21 2.49 6.77
N SER A 63 9.22 1.83 7.34
CA SER A 63 9.10 0.99 8.56
C SER A 63 8.41 1.70 9.73
N GLY A 64 8.71 2.99 9.94
CA GLY A 64 8.08 3.80 10.99
C GLY A 64 6.56 3.95 10.80
N LYS A 65 6.08 4.07 9.56
CA LYS A 65 4.65 4.15 9.26
C LYS A 65 3.96 2.80 9.45
N PHE A 66 4.63 1.70 9.09
CA PHE A 66 4.09 0.36 9.31
C PHE A 66 3.93 0.05 10.80
N GLN A 67 4.89 0.51 11.63
CA GLN A 67 4.77 0.39 13.08
C GLN A 67 3.62 1.25 13.63
N GLU A 68 3.46 2.48 13.16
CA GLU A 68 2.35 3.35 13.55
C GLU A 68 0.98 2.75 13.19
N TRP A 69 0.85 2.11 12.02
CA TRP A 69 -0.39 1.44 11.60
C TRP A 69 -0.64 0.11 12.33
N ALA A 70 0.42 -0.65 12.65
CA ALA A 70 0.32 -1.81 13.51
C ALA A 70 -0.12 -1.44 14.93
N GLU A 71 0.36 -0.31 15.46
CA GLU A 71 -0.04 0.22 16.78
C GLU A 71 -1.47 0.77 16.78
N GLN A 72 -1.96 1.26 15.64
CA GLN A 72 -3.38 1.62 15.45
C GLN A 72 -4.32 0.40 15.37
N GLY A 73 -3.77 -0.83 15.41
CA GLY A 73 -4.54 -2.06 15.51
C GLY A 73 -4.84 -2.73 14.18
N ASP A 74 -4.17 -2.35 13.09
CA ASP A 74 -4.30 -3.03 11.81
C ASP A 74 -3.54 -4.38 11.84
N GLU A 75 -4.29 -5.48 11.88
CA GLU A 75 -3.75 -6.85 11.99
C GLU A 75 -2.81 -7.21 10.85
N VAL A 76 -3.06 -6.69 9.64
CA VAL A 76 -2.24 -6.99 8.45
C VAL A 76 -0.87 -6.33 8.57
N PHE A 77 -0.83 -5.09 9.05
CA PHE A 77 0.45 -4.39 9.29
C PHE A 77 1.19 -4.94 10.51
N ARG A 78 0.48 -5.45 11.52
CA ARG A 78 1.11 -6.11 12.66
C ARG A 78 1.84 -7.38 12.24
N GLU A 79 1.20 -8.23 11.43
CA GLU A 79 1.83 -9.42 10.85
C GLU A 79 3.00 -9.05 9.95
N LEU A 80 2.85 -8.02 9.11
CA LEU A 80 3.92 -7.51 8.25
C LEU A 80 5.13 -7.01 9.05
N VAL A 81 4.92 -6.27 10.15
CA VAL A 81 6.01 -5.79 11.01
C VAL A 81 6.72 -6.95 11.72
N GLU A 82 5.99 -8.01 12.11
CA GLU A 82 6.61 -9.21 12.67
C GLU A 82 7.42 -9.98 11.62
N GLU A 83 6.91 -10.10 10.39
CA GLU A 83 7.63 -10.74 9.29
C GLU A 83 8.90 -9.98 8.91
N ILE A 84 8.84 -8.64 8.85
CA ILE A 84 10.00 -7.79 8.56
C ILE A 84 11.07 -7.92 9.66
N LYS A 85 10.66 -8.00 10.93
CA LYS A 85 11.59 -8.24 12.06
C LYS A 85 12.22 -9.63 12.02
N GLY A 86 11.53 -10.62 11.47
CA GLY A 86 12.01 -12.00 11.34
C GLY A 86 12.96 -12.22 10.16
N ARG A 87 13.02 -11.30 9.20
CA ARG A 87 13.84 -11.40 8.00
C ARG A 87 15.16 -10.62 8.12
N GLU A 88 16.23 -11.33 8.45
CA GLU A 88 17.59 -10.77 8.54
C GLU A 88 18.11 -10.19 7.20
N ASP A 89 17.54 -10.61 6.08
CA ASP A 89 17.86 -10.14 4.72
C ASP A 89 17.23 -8.78 4.38
N LEU A 90 16.23 -8.34 5.15
CA LEU A 90 15.52 -7.06 4.94
C LEU A 90 15.93 -5.96 5.92
N GLY A 91 16.71 -6.30 6.96
CA GLY A 91 17.12 -5.40 8.05
C GLY A 91 18.46 -4.69 7.87
N ARG A 92 18.99 -4.59 6.64
CA ARG A 92 20.32 -3.99 6.38
C ARG A 92 20.30 -2.79 5.45
#